data_AF-A0A534XJ21-F1
#
_entry.id   AF-A0A534XJ21-F1
#
_cell.length_a   1.000
_cell.length_b   1.000
_cell.length_c   1.000
_cell.angle_alpha   90.00
_cell.angle_beta   90.00
_cell.angle_gamma   90.00
#
_symmetry.space_group_name_H-M   'P 1'
#
loop_
_entity.id
_entity.type
_entity.pdbx_description
1 polymer ?
#
loop_
_entity_poly.entity_id
_entity_poly.type
_entity_poly.pdbx_seq_one_letter_code
_entity_poly.pdbx_strand_id
1 'polypeptide(L)'
;MIGVGVTLCAAAAFAVPLVGFAGQESAGDECLVEVHDHGGDVPDGSTLCQVASRKICTFSLQLCRTQPGCVPASSEKAIGTTCSPGRLRITKAQSSCGSFVDIKVRTKRNGKRMQACTIRVAAKSRHKPARMDVDGITLECMPAGSACPGPTTTTVSTSTTTTTTRPGTCTGACPIDTVFLIVMENHDWSSIKNSPSAPYINHTLLPIASHAEQYYNPPNLHPSEPNYLWLEAGTNFGILNDADPSSNVQSTGRHLVNMLEAAGLSWRAYQEDISGTDCPLTNVGLYDVNHNPFVYFDDVTQGNSSRAPRCIEHVRPYSELETDLIYDRVARYNFITPHLCNDMHDTCPPLNDPVQQGDAWLSTEVPKILASQAYARNGALFILWDEGDTGDGPIGMIVLSPKAKGGGYYNAIHYTHSSTLRTIEEIFGVTAMLGDAANATDLRDLLVSFP
;
A
#
# COMPACT_ATOMS: atom_id res chain seq x y z
N MET A 1 33.43 -81.19 21.48
CA MET A 1 34.71 -80.97 20.79
C MET A 1 34.59 -79.72 19.95
N ILE A 2 35.47 -78.77 20.24
CA ILE A 2 36.01 -77.63 19.47
C ILE A 2 35.43 -77.42 18.06
N GLY A 3 35.04 -76.17 17.76
CA GLY A 3 34.87 -75.69 16.39
C GLY A 3 34.36 -74.25 16.29
N VAL A 4 35.23 -73.29 16.56
CA VAL A 4 35.02 -71.85 16.31
C VAL A 4 34.95 -71.62 14.79
N GLY A 5 33.95 -70.85 14.33
CA GLY A 5 33.83 -70.45 12.93
C GLY A 5 33.13 -69.10 12.80
N VAL A 6 33.89 -68.03 13.04
CA VAL A 6 33.51 -66.65 12.70
C VAL A 6 33.38 -66.57 11.18
N THR A 7 32.20 -66.19 10.67
CA THR A 7 32.05 -65.82 9.26
C THR A 7 31.49 -64.41 9.17
N LEU A 8 32.35 -63.50 8.70
CA LEU A 8 32.04 -62.15 8.27
C LEU A 8 30.87 -62.18 7.27
N CYS A 9 29.76 -61.51 7.59
CA CYS A 9 28.80 -61.09 6.57
C CYS A 9 29.36 -59.84 5.89
N ALA A 10 29.84 -60.00 4.66
CA ALA A 10 30.11 -58.90 3.75
C ALA A 10 28.78 -58.18 3.43
N ALA A 11 28.63 -56.95 3.94
CA ALA A 11 27.54 -56.08 3.53
C ALA A 11 27.79 -55.66 2.06
N ALA A 12 26.95 -56.14 1.15
CA ALA A 12 26.92 -55.68 -0.22
C ALA A 12 26.51 -54.20 -0.25
N ALA A 13 27.46 -53.34 -0.56
CA ALA A 13 27.23 -51.94 -0.85
C ALA A 13 26.43 -51.85 -2.16
N PHE A 14 25.13 -51.57 -2.05
CA PHE A 14 24.35 -51.07 -3.18
C PHE A 14 24.74 -49.62 -3.42
N ALA A 15 25.61 -49.41 -4.41
CA ALA A 15 25.86 -48.11 -5.00
C ALA A 15 24.56 -47.64 -5.67
N VAL A 16 23.83 -46.73 -5.01
CA VAL A 16 22.78 -45.96 -5.66
C VAL A 16 23.49 -44.94 -6.56
N PRO A 17 23.16 -44.86 -7.86
CA PRO A 17 23.76 -43.85 -8.72
C PRO A 17 23.33 -42.47 -8.22
N LEU A 18 24.33 -41.66 -7.85
CA LEU A 18 24.23 -40.21 -7.74
C LEU A 18 23.78 -39.67 -9.10
N VAL A 19 22.47 -39.46 -9.26
CA VAL A 19 21.96 -38.52 -10.24
C VAL A 19 22.29 -37.16 -9.67
N GLY A 20 23.39 -36.58 -10.16
CA GLY A 20 23.70 -35.18 -9.93
C GLY A 20 22.54 -34.34 -10.47
N PHE A 21 21.74 -33.78 -9.57
CA PHE A 21 20.93 -32.61 -9.90
C PHE A 21 21.92 -31.45 -10.04
N ALA A 22 22.44 -31.29 -11.25
CA ALA A 22 22.92 -30.00 -11.72
C ALA A 22 21.81 -28.98 -11.44
N GLY A 23 22.19 -27.84 -10.86
CA GLY A 23 21.28 -26.81 -10.36
C GLY A 23 20.16 -26.53 -11.35
N GLN A 24 18.94 -26.77 -10.89
CA GLN A 24 17.78 -26.15 -11.50
C GLN A 24 17.73 -24.74 -10.94
N GLU A 25 18.35 -23.80 -11.67
CA GLU A 25 18.13 -22.37 -11.48
C GLU A 25 16.62 -22.16 -11.29
N SER A 26 16.24 -21.61 -10.15
CA SER A 26 14.89 -21.12 -9.94
C SER A 26 14.59 -20.16 -11.08
N ALA A 27 13.58 -20.50 -11.89
CA ALA A 27 13.07 -19.62 -12.93
C ALA A 27 12.59 -18.34 -12.24
N GLY A 28 13.43 -17.30 -12.26
CA GLY A 28 12.99 -15.95 -11.91
C GLY A 28 11.86 -15.57 -12.85
N ASP A 29 10.83 -14.89 -12.32
CA ASP A 29 9.75 -14.38 -13.15
C ASP A 29 10.34 -13.56 -14.32
N GLU A 30 9.96 -13.92 -15.55
CA GLU A 30 10.47 -13.26 -16.76
C GLU A 30 9.87 -11.85 -16.88
N CYS A 31 10.71 -10.83 -17.13
CA CYS A 31 10.33 -9.41 -17.12
C CYS A 31 9.15 -9.06 -18.05
N LEU A 32 8.24 -8.22 -17.54
CA LEU A 32 7.27 -7.44 -18.32
C LEU A 32 7.98 -6.25 -19.01
N VAL A 33 7.37 -5.66 -20.04
CA VAL A 33 7.91 -4.44 -20.67
C VAL A 33 7.30 -3.21 -20.00
N GLU A 34 8.06 -2.13 -19.90
CA GLU A 34 7.54 -0.81 -19.55
C GLU A 34 7.89 0.17 -20.65
N VAL A 35 7.08 1.21 -20.82
CA VAL A 35 7.37 2.31 -21.72
C VAL A 35 7.56 3.56 -20.88
N HIS A 36 8.69 4.23 -21.02
CA HIS A 36 8.97 5.45 -20.26
C HIS A 36 9.06 6.64 -21.20
N ASP A 37 8.62 7.80 -20.73
CA ASP A 37 8.95 9.10 -21.31
C ASP A 37 10.00 9.82 -20.45
N HIS A 38 10.18 11.14 -20.63
CA HIS A 38 11.13 11.90 -19.81
C HIS A 38 10.68 12.11 -18.35
N GLY A 39 9.39 11.90 -18.05
CA GLY A 39 8.78 11.99 -16.73
C GLY A 39 8.71 10.66 -15.97
N GLY A 40 9.03 9.52 -16.61
CA GLY A 40 9.06 8.21 -15.98
C GLY A 40 8.17 7.20 -16.70
N ASP A 41 7.60 6.26 -15.95
CA ASP A 41 6.74 5.21 -16.50
C ASP A 41 5.46 5.78 -17.13
N VAL A 42 5.07 5.19 -18.25
CA VAL A 42 3.87 5.53 -19.02
C VAL A 42 2.96 4.29 -18.99
N PRO A 43 1.94 4.27 -18.12
CA PRO A 43 1.13 3.08 -17.89
C PRO A 43 0.43 2.55 -19.14
N ASP A 44 0.11 1.26 -19.16
CA ASP A 44 -0.69 0.65 -20.22
C ASP A 44 -2.05 1.36 -20.38
N GLY A 45 -2.49 1.53 -21.63
CA GLY A 45 -3.73 2.22 -22.00
C GLY A 45 -3.64 3.75 -21.93
N SER A 46 -2.53 4.33 -21.47
CA SER A 46 -2.39 5.78 -21.31
C SER A 46 -2.39 6.54 -22.65
N THR A 47 -2.71 7.83 -22.58
CA THR A 47 -2.70 8.73 -23.72
C THR A 47 -1.75 9.90 -23.49
N LEU A 48 -0.68 9.98 -24.28
CA LEU A 48 0.25 11.11 -24.27
C LEU A 48 -0.18 12.12 -25.33
N CYS A 49 -0.42 13.37 -24.92
CA CYS A 49 -0.78 14.45 -25.83
C CYS A 49 0.36 15.48 -25.97
N GLN A 50 0.59 15.93 -27.20
CA GLN A 50 1.43 17.11 -27.48
C GLN A 50 0.78 18.02 -28.53
N VAL A 51 1.15 19.31 -28.48
CA VAL A 51 0.78 20.30 -29.51
C VAL A 51 1.85 20.33 -30.60
N ALA A 52 1.41 20.23 -31.86
CA ALA A 52 2.32 20.14 -32.98
C ALA A 52 3.16 21.40 -33.16
N SER A 53 4.48 21.23 -33.25
CA SER A 53 5.34 22.24 -33.86
C SER A 53 5.18 22.14 -35.38
N ARG A 54 4.58 23.16 -35.99
CA ARG A 54 4.10 23.17 -37.38
C ARG A 54 3.00 22.15 -37.65
N LYS A 55 3.37 20.87 -37.86
CA LYS A 55 2.46 19.77 -38.26
C LYS A 55 2.82 18.43 -37.60
N ILE A 56 3.83 18.41 -36.74
CA ILE A 56 4.38 17.17 -36.17
C ILE A 56 4.52 17.35 -34.66
N CYS A 57 4.14 16.33 -33.91
CA CYS A 57 4.47 16.14 -32.50
C CYS A 57 5.53 15.05 -32.39
N THR A 58 6.46 15.20 -31.46
CA THR A 58 7.56 14.25 -31.27
C THR A 58 7.53 13.76 -29.84
N PHE A 59 7.19 12.49 -29.68
CA PHE A 59 7.17 11.81 -28.38
C PHE A 59 8.46 11.01 -28.24
N SER A 60 9.31 11.38 -27.30
CA SER A 60 10.56 10.68 -27.02
C SER A 60 10.28 9.60 -25.99
N LEU A 61 10.26 8.34 -26.42
CA LEU A 61 9.93 7.19 -25.57
C LEU A 61 11.08 6.19 -25.54
N GLN A 62 11.25 5.49 -24.42
CA GLN A 62 12.16 4.35 -24.30
C GLN A 62 11.41 3.13 -23.78
N LEU A 63 11.98 1.94 -24.03
CA LEU A 63 11.47 0.71 -23.44
C LEU A 63 12.35 0.32 -22.26
N CYS A 64 11.74 -0.04 -21.14
CA CYS A 64 12.41 -0.48 -19.92
C CYS A 64 12.00 -1.90 -19.56
N ARG A 65 12.81 -2.53 -18.72
CA ARG A 65 12.50 -3.84 -18.11
C ARG A 65 12.12 -3.63 -16.65
N THR A 66 11.09 -4.34 -16.22
CA THR A 66 10.69 -4.44 -14.82
C THR A 66 11.77 -5.16 -14.01
N GLN A 67 12.43 -4.38 -13.13
CA GLN A 67 13.26 -4.75 -11.98
C GLN A 67 14.67 -5.38 -12.18
N PRO A 68 15.65 -5.06 -11.30
CA PRO A 68 16.94 -5.75 -11.23
C PRO A 68 16.79 -7.17 -10.68
N GLY A 69 17.26 -8.19 -11.42
CA GLY A 69 17.31 -9.60 -10.95
C GLY A 69 16.51 -10.60 -11.78
N CYS A 70 15.73 -10.15 -12.77
CA CYS A 70 14.92 -11.02 -13.62
C CYS A 70 15.63 -11.38 -14.95
N VAL A 71 15.29 -12.55 -15.54
CA VAL A 71 15.91 -13.03 -16.80
C VAL A 71 15.22 -12.41 -18.01
N PRO A 72 15.95 -11.70 -18.91
CA PRO A 72 15.36 -11.05 -20.07
C PRO A 72 14.63 -11.99 -21.04
N ALA A 73 13.39 -11.65 -21.41
CA ALA A 73 12.69 -12.29 -22.51
C ALA A 73 13.49 -12.14 -23.82
N SER A 74 13.64 -13.23 -24.57
CA SER A 74 14.59 -13.28 -25.69
C SER A 74 14.16 -12.60 -26.99
N SER A 75 12.89 -12.22 -27.07
CA SER A 75 12.32 -11.57 -28.25
C SER A 75 11.30 -10.53 -27.82
N GLU A 76 11.73 -9.28 -27.83
CA GLU A 76 10.88 -8.11 -27.73
C GLU A 76 10.59 -7.65 -29.17
N LYS A 77 9.31 -7.57 -29.54
CA LYS A 77 8.91 -7.03 -30.83
C LYS A 77 7.84 -5.97 -30.59
N ALA A 78 8.07 -4.76 -31.10
CA ALA A 78 6.98 -3.83 -31.32
C ALA A 78 6.02 -4.45 -32.34
N ILE A 79 4.81 -4.81 -31.91
CA ILE A 79 3.80 -5.44 -32.77
C ILE A 79 2.80 -4.36 -33.19
N GLY A 80 3.00 -3.81 -34.38
CA GLY A 80 2.00 -3.06 -35.12
C GLY A 80 1.75 -1.63 -34.62
N THR A 81 1.85 -0.68 -35.55
CA THR A 81 1.52 0.72 -35.31
C THR A 81 0.73 1.27 -36.50
N THR A 82 -0.13 2.27 -36.25
CA THR A 82 -0.85 3.01 -37.30
C THR A 82 -0.10 4.26 -37.77
N CYS A 83 1.06 4.57 -37.18
CA CYS A 83 2.01 5.62 -37.58
C CYS A 83 3.39 5.00 -37.81
N SER A 84 4.32 5.73 -38.45
CA SER A 84 5.71 5.27 -38.65
C SER A 84 6.49 5.36 -37.33
N PRO A 85 6.58 4.29 -36.53
CA PRO A 85 7.30 4.38 -35.27
C PRO A 85 8.80 4.26 -35.58
N GLY A 86 9.64 5.02 -34.88
CA GLY A 86 11.03 4.59 -34.77
C GLY A 86 11.08 3.17 -34.20
N ARG A 87 12.14 2.41 -34.45
CA ARG A 87 12.29 1.07 -33.87
C ARG A 87 12.61 1.20 -32.37
N LEU A 88 11.59 1.29 -31.53
CA LEU A 88 11.69 1.09 -30.08
C LEU A 88 12.24 -0.32 -29.82
N ARG A 89 13.40 -0.42 -29.17
CA ARG A 89 14.11 -1.67 -28.90
C ARG A 89 14.95 -1.55 -27.63
N ILE A 90 14.98 -2.61 -26.83
CA ILE A 90 16.01 -2.81 -25.81
C ILE A 90 17.07 -3.74 -26.41
N THR A 91 18.34 -3.36 -26.31
CA THR A 91 19.44 -4.24 -26.74
C THR A 91 19.89 -5.13 -25.59
N LYS A 92 20.45 -6.29 -25.89
CA LYS A 92 21.00 -7.20 -24.87
C LYS A 92 22.12 -6.58 -24.02
N ALA A 93 22.71 -5.47 -24.47
CA ALA A 93 23.78 -4.76 -23.77
C ALA A 93 23.28 -3.74 -22.73
N GLN A 94 21.96 -3.50 -22.65
CA GLN A 94 21.37 -2.54 -21.72
C GLN A 94 20.84 -3.26 -20.48
N SER A 95 21.17 -2.74 -19.29
CA SER A 95 20.86 -3.36 -18.00
C SER A 95 19.48 -3.00 -17.43
N SER A 96 18.85 -1.90 -17.89
CA SER A 96 17.53 -1.47 -17.37
C SER A 96 16.61 -0.88 -18.43
N CYS A 97 17.09 0.08 -19.25
CA CYS A 97 16.29 0.74 -20.29
C CYS A 97 17.02 0.88 -21.63
N GLY A 98 16.24 0.90 -22.70
CA GLY A 98 16.63 1.23 -24.07
C GLY A 98 17.02 2.70 -24.24
N SER A 99 17.44 3.09 -25.45
CA SER A 99 17.61 4.52 -25.77
C SER A 99 16.26 5.15 -26.10
N PHE A 100 16.09 6.44 -25.77
CA PHE A 100 14.95 7.20 -26.23
C PHE A 100 14.87 7.22 -27.76
N VAL A 101 13.65 7.01 -28.27
CA VAL A 101 13.31 7.02 -29.69
C VAL A 101 12.23 8.07 -29.91
N ASP A 102 12.49 8.98 -30.83
CA ASP A 102 11.56 10.02 -31.24
C ASP A 102 10.48 9.47 -32.16
N ILE A 103 9.25 9.44 -31.67
CA ILE A 103 8.08 8.98 -32.41
C ILE A 103 7.30 10.19 -32.90
N LYS A 104 7.25 10.31 -34.23
CA LYS A 104 6.68 11.48 -34.90
C LYS A 104 5.25 11.21 -35.33
N VAL A 105 4.30 11.90 -34.71
CA VAL A 105 2.89 11.87 -35.10
C VAL A 105 2.57 13.13 -35.90
N ARG A 106 2.15 12.97 -37.15
CA ARG A 106 1.79 14.09 -38.03
C ARG A 106 0.29 14.36 -37.98
N THR A 107 -0.09 15.61 -37.78
CA THR A 107 -1.49 16.05 -37.79
C THR A 107 -2.16 15.82 -39.16
N LYS A 108 -3.48 15.64 -39.15
CA LYS A 108 -4.30 15.46 -40.35
C LYS A 108 -4.63 16.81 -41.02
N ARG A 109 -5.08 16.73 -42.28
CA ARG A 109 -5.54 17.88 -43.09
C ARG A 109 -4.55 19.06 -43.05
N ASN A 110 -3.28 18.77 -43.32
CA ASN A 110 -2.21 19.76 -43.45
C ASN A 110 -2.01 20.66 -42.20
N GLY A 111 -2.14 20.10 -41.00
CA GLY A 111 -1.99 20.88 -39.77
C GLY A 111 -3.29 21.27 -39.08
N LYS A 112 -4.45 21.01 -39.70
CA LYS A 112 -5.74 21.53 -39.22
C LYS A 112 -6.55 20.57 -38.36
N ARG A 113 -6.18 19.30 -38.27
CA ARG A 113 -6.94 18.29 -37.49
C ARG A 113 -6.01 17.41 -36.67
N MET A 114 -6.42 17.09 -35.45
CA MET A 114 -5.71 16.15 -34.58
C MET A 114 -5.56 14.76 -35.23
N GLN A 115 -4.47 14.09 -34.89
CA GLN A 115 -4.22 12.69 -35.21
C GLN A 115 -3.77 11.94 -33.97
N ALA A 116 -4.37 10.77 -33.73
CA ALA A 116 -3.94 9.81 -32.72
C ALA A 116 -3.17 8.65 -33.37
N CYS A 117 -2.20 8.09 -32.65
CA CYS A 117 -1.52 6.86 -33.02
C CYS A 117 -1.33 5.97 -31.80
N THR A 118 -1.80 4.72 -31.86
CA THR A 118 -1.52 3.75 -30.80
C THR A 118 -0.28 2.94 -31.13
N ILE A 119 0.59 2.80 -30.15
CA ILE A 119 1.78 1.96 -30.19
C ILE A 119 1.52 0.77 -29.30
N ARG A 120 1.78 -0.43 -29.82
CA ARG A 120 1.74 -1.66 -29.02
C ARG A 120 3.12 -2.28 -28.92
N VAL A 121 3.53 -2.54 -27.70
CA VAL A 121 4.81 -3.17 -27.37
C VAL A 121 4.49 -4.53 -26.78
N ALA A 122 5.16 -5.57 -27.23
CA ALA A 122 4.91 -6.91 -26.72
C ALA A 122 6.20 -7.63 -26.34
N ALA A 123 6.21 -8.23 -25.15
CA ALA A 123 7.18 -9.23 -24.75
C ALA A 123 6.57 -10.62 -24.80
N LYS A 124 7.41 -11.60 -25.15
CA LYS A 124 7.02 -13.00 -25.14
C LYS A 124 8.04 -13.85 -24.39
N SER A 125 7.53 -14.57 -23.42
CA SER A 125 8.21 -15.57 -22.62
C SER A 125 8.72 -16.75 -23.47
N ARG A 126 9.82 -17.37 -23.05
CA ARG A 126 10.33 -18.62 -23.64
C ARG A 126 9.68 -19.87 -23.06
N HIS A 127 8.96 -19.76 -21.95
CA HIS A 127 8.35 -20.88 -21.25
C HIS A 127 7.22 -21.51 -22.09
N LYS A 128 6.84 -22.75 -21.77
CA LYS A 128 5.67 -23.42 -22.37
C LYS A 128 4.67 -23.77 -21.27
N PRO A 129 3.46 -23.21 -21.29
CA PRO A 129 2.91 -22.29 -22.30
C PRO A 129 3.59 -20.91 -22.26
N ALA A 130 3.74 -20.29 -23.44
CA ALA A 130 4.41 -18.99 -23.54
C ALA A 130 3.49 -17.90 -23.00
N ARG A 131 3.96 -17.17 -21.99
CA ARG A 131 3.33 -15.92 -21.53
C ARG A 131 3.60 -14.80 -22.55
N MET A 132 2.61 -13.96 -22.79
CA MET A 132 2.71 -12.80 -23.68
C MET A 132 2.17 -11.60 -22.93
N ASP A 133 2.97 -10.55 -22.91
CA ASP A 133 2.66 -9.26 -22.32
C ASP A 133 2.57 -8.21 -23.44
N VAL A 134 1.56 -7.34 -23.40
CA VAL A 134 1.26 -6.39 -24.48
C VAL A 134 0.75 -5.07 -23.90
N ASP A 135 1.60 -4.05 -23.92
CA ASP A 135 1.21 -2.69 -23.55
C ASP A 135 0.83 -1.87 -24.78
N GLY A 136 -0.19 -1.03 -24.63
CA GLY A 136 -0.73 -0.16 -25.66
C GLY A 136 -0.82 1.30 -25.20
N ILE A 137 -0.06 2.19 -25.83
CA ILE A 137 -0.08 3.63 -25.51
C ILE A 137 -0.59 4.42 -26.71
N THR A 138 -1.45 5.41 -26.47
CA THR A 138 -1.97 6.29 -27.51
C THR A 138 -1.26 7.65 -27.51
N LEU A 139 -0.77 8.07 -28.68
CA LEU A 139 -0.09 9.35 -28.89
C LEU A 139 -1.00 10.30 -29.66
N GLU A 140 -1.41 11.39 -29.04
CA GLU A 140 -2.29 12.40 -29.64
C GLU A 140 -1.53 13.67 -30.03
N CYS A 141 -1.56 13.98 -31.32
CA CYS A 141 -0.94 15.18 -31.84
C CYS A 141 -1.99 16.23 -32.24
N MET A 142 -2.01 17.33 -31.49
CA MET A 142 -2.93 18.45 -31.70
C MET A 142 -2.39 19.46 -32.72
N PRO A 143 -3.25 20.13 -33.52
CA PRO A 143 -2.86 21.27 -34.35
C PRO A 143 -2.13 22.38 -33.59
N ALA A 144 -1.23 23.11 -34.26
CA ALA A 144 -0.59 24.29 -33.68
C ALA A 144 -1.65 25.34 -33.28
N GLY A 145 -1.57 25.86 -32.05
CA GLY A 145 -2.55 26.80 -31.49
C GLY A 145 -3.80 26.15 -30.90
N SER A 146 -3.92 24.83 -30.94
CA SER A 146 -4.86 24.07 -30.11
C SER A 146 -4.19 23.69 -28.79
N ALA A 147 -4.95 23.63 -27.71
CA ALA A 147 -4.46 23.03 -26.47
C ALA A 147 -4.55 21.51 -26.57
N CYS A 148 -3.59 20.80 -25.99
CA CYS A 148 -3.89 19.45 -25.53
C CYS A 148 -5.06 19.56 -24.56
N PRO A 149 -6.06 18.65 -24.61
CA PRO A 149 -6.93 18.51 -23.47
C PRO A 149 -6.01 18.26 -22.28
N GLY A 150 -5.96 19.18 -21.31
CA GLY A 150 -5.49 18.79 -19.97
C GLY A 150 -6.32 17.61 -19.49
N PRO A 151 -5.90 16.84 -18.48
CA PRO A 151 -6.70 15.73 -17.96
C PRO A 151 -8.11 16.25 -17.65
N THR A 152 -9.01 16.02 -18.60
CA THR A 152 -10.37 16.53 -18.57
C THR A 152 -11.15 15.34 -18.11
N THR A 153 -11.39 15.32 -16.80
CA THR A 153 -12.47 14.57 -16.18
C THR A 153 -13.67 14.68 -17.10
N THR A 154 -14.08 13.54 -17.64
CA THR A 154 -15.13 13.50 -18.66
C THR A 154 -16.45 13.91 -17.99
N THR A 155 -16.82 15.18 -18.08
CA THR A 155 -18.18 15.63 -17.78
C THR A 155 -19.06 15.23 -18.95
N VAL A 156 -19.67 14.05 -18.85
CA VAL A 156 -20.77 13.65 -19.72
C VAL A 156 -21.95 14.59 -19.41
N SER A 157 -22.31 15.44 -20.37
CA SER A 157 -23.59 16.14 -20.38
C SER A 157 -24.72 15.13 -20.53
N THR A 158 -25.13 14.56 -19.40
CA THR A 158 -26.40 13.90 -19.22
C THR A 158 -27.36 14.95 -18.68
N SER A 159 -28.56 15.03 -19.26
CA SER A 159 -29.63 15.90 -18.78
C SER A 159 -29.73 15.87 -17.25
N THR A 160 -29.43 16.99 -16.62
CA THR A 160 -29.42 17.16 -15.17
C THR A 160 -30.84 17.06 -14.64
N THR A 161 -31.25 15.85 -14.26
CA THR A 161 -32.06 15.73 -13.04
C THR A 161 -31.06 15.92 -11.92
N THR A 162 -31.15 17.03 -11.21
CA THR A 162 -30.35 17.33 -10.02
C THR A 162 -30.56 16.21 -9.02
N THR A 163 -29.68 15.22 -9.03
CA THR A 163 -29.49 14.32 -7.91
C THR A 163 -28.31 14.88 -7.17
N THR A 164 -28.59 15.75 -6.20
CA THR A 164 -27.73 15.95 -5.05
C THR A 164 -27.27 14.56 -4.62
N THR A 165 -25.96 14.26 -4.71
CA THR A 165 -25.39 13.08 -4.04
C THR A 165 -25.47 13.34 -2.54
N ARG A 166 -26.67 13.09 -2.01
CA ARG A 166 -26.90 12.71 -0.63
C ARG A 166 -25.95 11.55 -0.32
N PRO A 167 -25.35 11.47 0.88
CA PRO A 167 -24.58 10.30 1.31
C PRO A 167 -25.34 9.05 0.91
N GLY A 168 -24.62 8.09 0.30
CA GLY A 168 -25.20 6.91 -0.33
C GLY A 168 -26.29 6.33 0.57
N THR A 169 -27.54 6.48 0.14
CA THR A 169 -28.66 5.87 0.86
C THR A 169 -28.78 4.44 0.44
N CYS A 170 -27.89 3.66 1.03
CA CYS A 170 -28.18 2.28 1.33
C CYS A 170 -29.48 2.29 2.15
N THR A 171 -30.55 1.79 1.57
CA THR A 171 -31.79 1.50 2.28
C THR A 171 -31.56 0.18 3.03
N GLY A 172 -30.81 0.28 4.14
CA GLY A 172 -30.34 -0.83 4.97
C GLY A 172 -28.93 -0.57 5.54
N ALA A 173 -28.51 -1.36 6.53
CA ALA A 173 -27.15 -1.34 7.07
C ALA A 173 -26.18 -1.83 5.97
N CYS A 174 -25.57 -0.91 5.24
CA CYS A 174 -24.45 -1.24 4.38
C CYS A 174 -23.18 -1.11 5.24
N PRO A 175 -22.51 -2.22 5.58
CA PRO A 175 -21.34 -2.19 6.43
C PRO A 175 -20.20 -1.43 5.75
N ILE A 176 -19.24 -0.97 6.56
CA ILE A 176 -17.95 -0.52 6.05
C ILE A 176 -17.25 -1.75 5.47
N ASP A 177 -16.84 -1.68 4.22
CA ASP A 177 -16.25 -2.84 3.54
C ASP A 177 -14.74 -2.89 3.77
N THR A 178 -14.02 -1.79 3.59
CA THR A 178 -12.56 -1.75 3.77
C THR A 178 -12.16 -0.76 4.85
N VAL A 179 -11.25 -1.15 5.73
CA VAL A 179 -10.64 -0.27 6.73
C VAL A 179 -9.19 0.00 6.36
N PHE A 180 -8.81 1.26 6.38
CA PHE A 180 -7.45 1.75 6.39
C PHE A 180 -7.20 2.41 7.75
N LEU A 181 -6.09 2.06 8.40
CA LEU A 181 -5.67 2.65 9.65
C LEU A 181 -4.25 3.16 9.48
N ILE A 182 -4.08 4.49 9.50
CA ILE A 182 -2.78 5.14 9.56
C ILE A 182 -2.51 5.48 11.03
N VAL A 183 -1.36 5.05 11.54
CA VAL A 183 -0.89 5.40 12.90
C VAL A 183 0.30 6.34 12.78
N MET A 184 0.15 7.53 13.34
CA MET A 184 1.18 8.56 13.47
C MET A 184 1.76 8.52 14.90
N GLU A 185 2.90 9.15 15.11
CA GLU A 185 3.69 9.14 16.34
C GLU A 185 3.86 10.53 16.96
N ASN A 186 4.40 10.52 18.17
CA ASN A 186 3.68 11.00 19.35
C ASN A 186 3.36 12.47 19.31
N HIS A 187 2.07 12.80 19.44
CA HIS A 187 1.63 14.18 19.55
C HIS A 187 0.30 14.32 20.28
N ASP A 188 0.27 15.27 21.21
CA ASP A 188 -0.98 15.75 21.79
C ASP A 188 -1.84 16.39 20.70
N TRP A 189 -3.15 16.21 20.77
CA TRP A 189 -4.09 16.80 19.81
C TRP A 189 -3.99 18.32 19.73
N SER A 190 -3.56 18.97 20.82
CA SER A 190 -3.29 20.40 20.86
C SER A 190 -2.05 20.86 20.08
N SER A 191 -1.08 19.98 19.79
CA SER A 191 0.08 20.30 18.94
C SER A 191 -0.26 20.19 17.45
N ILE A 192 -1.33 19.45 17.10
CA ILE A 192 -1.81 19.24 15.73
C ILE A 192 -2.94 20.22 15.38
N LYS A 193 -4.01 20.28 16.18
CA LYS A 193 -5.20 21.05 15.84
C LYS A 193 -4.95 22.55 15.94
N ASN A 194 -5.29 23.28 14.88
CA ASN A 194 -5.00 24.69 14.63
C ASN A 194 -3.49 25.01 14.55
N SER A 195 -2.63 24.00 14.40
CA SER A 195 -1.20 24.20 14.24
C SER A 195 -0.86 24.68 12.83
N PRO A 196 -0.03 25.73 12.68
CA PRO A 196 0.47 26.14 11.36
C PRO A 196 1.41 25.11 10.73
N SER A 197 1.94 24.18 11.52
CA SER A 197 2.76 23.06 11.03
C SER A 197 1.92 21.94 10.43
N ALA A 198 0.59 21.90 10.66
CA ALA A 198 -0.31 20.89 10.10
C ALA A 198 -1.40 21.46 9.17
N PRO A 199 -1.04 22.19 8.08
CA PRO A 199 -2.02 22.84 7.23
C PRO A 199 -2.94 21.87 6.47
N TYR A 200 -2.46 20.69 6.05
CA TYR A 200 -3.29 19.71 5.34
C TYR A 200 -4.35 19.13 6.27
N ILE A 201 -3.97 18.69 7.48
CA ILE A 201 -4.92 18.21 8.48
C ILE A 201 -5.97 19.29 8.78
N ASN A 202 -5.53 20.52 9.10
CA ASN A 202 -6.44 21.56 9.60
C ASN A 202 -7.32 22.19 8.52
N HIS A 203 -6.81 22.38 7.31
CA HIS A 203 -7.52 23.09 6.24
C HIS A 203 -8.09 22.17 5.16
N THR A 204 -7.73 20.89 5.15
CA THR A 204 -8.23 19.92 4.17
C THR A 204 -8.95 18.75 4.83
N LEU A 205 -8.32 18.03 5.75
CA LEU A 205 -8.92 16.81 6.34
C LEU A 205 -10.05 17.13 7.31
N LEU A 206 -9.80 17.95 8.34
CA LEU A 206 -10.81 18.26 9.36
C LEU A 206 -12.10 18.83 8.77
N PRO A 207 -12.10 19.74 7.78
CA PRO A 207 -13.34 20.23 7.17
C PRO A 207 -14.21 19.16 6.48
N ILE A 208 -13.65 18.02 6.07
CA ILE A 208 -14.39 16.94 5.38
C ILE A 208 -14.59 15.70 6.24
N ALA A 209 -13.78 15.52 7.28
CA ALA A 209 -13.79 14.35 8.16
C ALA A 209 -14.79 14.46 9.31
N SER A 210 -14.89 13.38 10.07
CA SER A 210 -15.32 13.42 11.48
C SER A 210 -14.09 13.24 12.36
N HIS A 211 -14.08 13.81 13.56
CA HIS A 211 -12.95 13.62 14.50
C HIS A 211 -13.40 13.61 15.96
N ALA A 212 -12.57 13.07 16.84
CA ALA A 212 -12.79 13.09 18.28
C ALA A 212 -11.91 14.16 18.95
N GLU A 213 -12.45 14.87 19.94
CA GLU A 213 -11.69 15.84 20.75
C GLU A 213 -11.15 15.22 22.06
N GLN A 214 -11.51 13.97 22.33
CA GLN A 214 -11.26 13.26 23.59
C GLN A 214 -10.85 11.79 23.31
N TYR A 215 -9.93 11.58 22.37
CA TYR A 215 -9.30 10.28 22.13
C TYR A 215 -7.95 10.24 22.87
N TYR A 216 -7.66 9.14 23.57
CA TYR A 216 -6.50 9.01 24.45
C TYR A 216 -5.77 7.69 24.16
N ASN A 217 -4.49 7.61 24.47
CA ASN A 217 -3.85 6.31 24.60
C ASN A 217 -4.29 5.64 25.92
N PRO A 218 -4.11 4.33 26.09
CA PRO A 218 -4.49 3.66 27.33
C PRO A 218 -3.74 4.25 28.55
N PRO A 219 -4.34 4.22 29.76
CA PRO A 219 -3.80 4.95 30.89
C PRO A 219 -2.37 4.54 31.30
N ASN A 220 -1.46 5.51 31.38
CA ASN A 220 -0.04 5.35 31.67
C ASN A 220 0.68 4.37 30.74
N LEU A 221 0.21 4.25 29.49
CA LEU A 221 0.80 3.35 28.52
C LEU A 221 1.81 4.09 27.64
N HIS A 222 3.07 3.98 28.05
CA HIS A 222 4.25 4.52 27.39
C HIS A 222 5.37 3.48 27.56
N PRO A 223 6.29 3.31 26.59
CA PRO A 223 6.43 4.02 25.30
C PRO A 223 5.50 3.46 24.20
N SER A 224 5.80 3.71 22.92
CA SER A 224 4.97 3.37 21.74
C SER A 224 4.64 1.89 21.56
N GLU A 225 5.60 0.94 21.63
CA GLU A 225 5.35 -0.50 21.35
C GLU A 225 4.07 -1.05 22.01
N PRO A 226 3.85 -0.87 23.34
CA PRO A 226 2.64 -1.37 23.96
C PRO A 226 1.34 -0.73 23.46
N ASN A 227 1.36 0.49 22.92
CA ASN A 227 0.19 1.13 22.29
C ASN A 227 -0.20 0.41 20.99
N TYR A 228 0.78 0.05 20.15
CA TYR A 228 0.54 -0.75 18.93
C TYR A 228 0.02 -2.14 19.27
N LEU A 229 0.60 -2.82 20.26
CA LEU A 229 0.08 -4.11 20.75
C LEU A 229 -1.36 -3.99 21.26
N TRP A 230 -1.69 -2.87 21.90
CA TRP A 230 -3.04 -2.59 22.37
C TRP A 230 -4.04 -2.42 21.22
N LEU A 231 -3.65 -1.75 20.14
CA LEU A 231 -4.48 -1.62 18.94
C LEU A 231 -4.75 -2.98 18.27
N GLU A 232 -3.84 -3.94 18.40
CA GLU A 232 -3.96 -5.27 17.80
C GLU A 232 -4.65 -6.31 18.70
N ALA A 233 -4.52 -6.21 20.04
CA ALA A 233 -5.00 -7.24 20.96
C ALA A 233 -5.81 -6.72 22.16
N GLY A 234 -6.01 -5.42 22.29
CA GLY A 234 -6.74 -4.80 23.39
C GLY A 234 -6.01 -4.91 24.73
N THR A 235 -4.71 -5.20 24.71
CA THR A 235 -3.82 -5.30 25.86
C THR A 235 -2.37 -5.15 25.39
N ASN A 236 -1.49 -4.71 26.29
CA ASN A 236 -0.04 -4.69 26.09
C ASN A 236 0.68 -5.96 26.60
N PHE A 237 -0.05 -6.96 27.09
CA PHE A 237 0.53 -8.18 27.69
C PHE A 237 1.48 -7.94 28.88
N GLY A 238 1.42 -6.77 29.50
CA GLY A 238 2.34 -6.35 30.56
C GLY A 238 3.67 -5.78 30.07
N ILE A 239 3.81 -5.54 28.75
CA ILE A 239 4.96 -4.86 28.14
C ILE A 239 4.87 -3.35 28.43
N LEU A 240 5.97 -2.77 28.89
CA LEU A 240 6.10 -1.37 29.31
C LEU A 240 7.42 -0.76 28.83
N ASN A 241 7.93 -1.26 27.70
CA ASN A 241 9.18 -0.85 27.08
C ASN A 241 9.07 -1.02 25.57
N ASP A 242 10.07 -0.50 24.86
CA ASP A 242 10.34 -0.84 23.47
C ASP A 242 11.50 -1.84 23.43
N ALA A 243 11.27 -2.99 22.80
CA ALA A 243 12.29 -3.97 22.50
C ALA A 243 11.93 -4.76 21.25
N ASP A 244 12.95 -5.31 20.56
CA ASP A 244 12.71 -6.16 19.41
C ASP A 244 11.77 -7.34 19.75
N PRO A 245 11.00 -7.85 18.77
CA PRO A 245 10.14 -9.03 18.91
C PRO A 245 10.81 -10.23 19.59
N SER A 246 12.13 -10.38 19.46
CA SER A 246 12.89 -11.44 20.16
C SER A 246 12.77 -11.41 21.69
N SER A 247 12.47 -10.25 22.28
CA SER A 247 12.34 -10.04 23.73
C SER A 247 10.88 -9.97 24.18
N ASN A 248 10.02 -9.36 23.37
CA ASN A 248 8.62 -9.07 23.70
C ASN A 248 7.63 -9.98 22.96
N VAL A 249 8.07 -11.17 22.55
CA VAL A 249 7.27 -12.15 21.80
C VAL A 249 5.99 -12.59 22.54
N GLN A 250 4.91 -12.74 21.78
CA GLN A 250 3.60 -13.17 22.23
C GLN A 250 3.21 -14.51 21.60
N SER A 251 3.03 -15.53 22.46
CA SER A 251 2.67 -16.90 22.06
C SER A 251 1.17 -17.15 21.93
N THR A 252 0.36 -16.09 22.01
CA THR A 252 -1.11 -16.14 21.93
C THR A 252 -1.60 -15.95 20.50
N GLY A 253 -2.64 -16.68 20.11
CA GLY A 253 -3.41 -16.41 18.88
C GLY A 253 -4.59 -15.48 19.09
N ARG A 254 -4.72 -14.83 20.26
CA ARG A 254 -5.81 -13.89 20.56
C ARG A 254 -5.40 -12.47 20.19
N HIS A 255 -5.43 -12.19 18.89
CA HIS A 255 -5.17 -10.89 18.30
C HIS A 255 -6.03 -10.70 17.04
N LEU A 256 -6.20 -9.45 16.62
CA LEU A 256 -7.20 -9.03 15.65
C LEU A 256 -7.00 -9.73 14.31
N VAL A 257 -5.79 -9.75 13.74
CA VAL A 257 -5.60 -10.30 12.40
C VAL A 257 -5.86 -11.80 12.34
N ASN A 258 -5.60 -12.53 13.43
CA ASN A 258 -6.00 -13.93 13.51
C ASN A 258 -7.53 -14.11 13.55
N MET A 259 -8.25 -13.21 14.22
CA MET A 259 -9.72 -13.20 14.19
C MET A 259 -10.27 -12.85 12.80
N LEU A 260 -9.65 -11.89 12.10
CA LEU A 260 -10.02 -11.53 10.74
C LEU A 260 -9.84 -12.70 9.78
N GLU A 261 -8.68 -13.37 9.80
CA GLU A 261 -8.42 -14.53 8.95
C GLU A 261 -9.36 -15.70 9.25
N ALA A 262 -9.66 -15.95 10.54
CA ALA A 262 -10.63 -16.96 10.93
C ALA A 262 -12.05 -16.66 10.40
N ALA A 263 -12.37 -15.39 10.20
CA ALA A 263 -13.61 -14.93 9.56
C ALA A 263 -13.51 -14.85 8.01
N GLY A 264 -12.37 -15.23 7.43
CA GLY A 264 -12.14 -15.17 5.98
C GLY A 264 -11.91 -13.76 5.44
N LEU A 265 -11.50 -12.83 6.30
CA LEU A 265 -11.20 -11.44 5.94
C LEU A 265 -9.68 -11.28 5.76
N SER A 266 -9.29 -10.70 4.63
CA SER A 266 -7.89 -10.41 4.36
C SER A 266 -7.40 -9.21 5.17
N TRP A 267 -6.14 -9.24 5.57
CA TRP A 267 -5.44 -8.12 6.19
C TRP A 267 -4.09 -7.88 5.51
N ARG A 268 -3.57 -6.67 5.64
CA ARG A 268 -2.22 -6.30 5.21
C ARG A 268 -1.70 -5.16 6.08
N ALA A 269 -0.41 -5.21 6.41
CA ALA A 269 0.31 -4.13 7.06
C ALA A 269 1.30 -3.54 6.04
N TYR A 270 1.14 -2.26 5.72
CA TYR A 270 2.07 -1.52 4.88
C TYR A 270 3.01 -0.74 5.78
N GLN A 271 4.30 -1.05 5.70
CA GLN A 271 5.34 -0.43 6.53
C GLN A 271 6.31 0.30 5.60
N GLU A 272 6.59 1.57 5.85
CA GLU A 272 7.64 2.28 5.09
C GLU A 272 9.01 1.63 5.33
N ASP A 273 9.90 1.76 4.33
CA ASP A 273 11.31 1.32 4.35
C ASP A 273 11.63 -0.17 4.52
N ILE A 274 10.64 -1.06 4.66
CA ILE A 274 10.91 -2.50 4.61
C ILE A 274 11.10 -2.99 3.16
N SER A 275 11.75 -4.14 2.97
CA SER A 275 11.99 -4.71 1.62
C SER A 275 10.83 -5.57 1.10
N GLY A 276 10.02 -6.15 2.00
CA GLY A 276 9.05 -7.19 1.66
C GLY A 276 9.63 -8.56 1.30
N THR A 277 10.95 -8.76 1.44
CA THR A 277 11.64 -10.03 1.15
C THR A 277 11.81 -10.93 2.37
N ASP A 278 11.71 -10.35 3.55
CA ASP A 278 11.94 -10.95 4.85
C ASP A 278 10.95 -10.35 5.86
N CYS A 279 10.62 -11.11 6.90
CA CYS A 279 9.85 -10.59 8.03
C CYS A 279 10.70 -9.57 8.79
N PRO A 280 10.25 -8.33 8.96
CA PRO A 280 11.07 -7.24 9.51
C PRO A 280 11.07 -7.28 11.06
N LEU A 281 11.90 -8.15 11.62
CA LEU A 281 11.97 -8.43 13.06
C LEU A 281 12.90 -7.50 13.85
N THR A 282 13.48 -6.50 13.20
CA THR A 282 14.39 -5.50 13.79
C THR A 282 14.29 -4.21 12.96
N ASN A 283 14.76 -3.09 13.50
CA ASN A 283 14.81 -1.82 12.76
C ASN A 283 15.66 -1.94 11.48
N VAL A 284 15.20 -1.33 10.39
CA VAL A 284 15.88 -1.31 9.09
C VAL A 284 15.69 0.06 8.44
N GLY A 285 16.79 0.79 8.19
CA GLY A 285 16.66 2.15 7.66
C GLY A 285 15.91 3.05 8.65
N LEU A 286 14.80 3.65 8.23
CA LEU A 286 13.90 4.42 9.10
C LEU A 286 12.66 3.62 9.54
N TYR A 287 12.56 2.34 9.20
CA TYR A 287 11.55 1.46 9.77
C TYR A 287 11.88 1.16 11.23
N ASP A 288 10.90 1.43 12.10
CA ASP A 288 10.92 1.03 13.51
C ASP A 288 10.02 -0.20 13.73
N VAL A 289 10.61 -1.27 14.26
CA VAL A 289 9.91 -2.51 14.54
C VAL A 289 8.84 -2.35 15.62
N ASN A 290 9.04 -1.39 16.54
CA ASN A 290 8.13 -1.14 17.66
C ASN A 290 6.76 -0.62 17.17
N HIS A 291 6.68 -0.08 15.95
CA HIS A 291 5.46 0.46 15.34
C HIS A 291 4.72 -0.59 14.47
N ASN A 292 5.13 -1.86 14.56
CA ASN A 292 4.55 -2.98 13.82
C ASN A 292 4.10 -4.08 14.80
N PRO A 293 2.83 -4.09 15.25
CA PRO A 293 2.40 -5.02 16.30
C PRO A 293 2.41 -6.47 15.82
N PHE A 294 2.24 -6.70 14.51
CA PHE A 294 2.05 -8.04 13.96
C PHE A 294 3.29 -8.93 14.12
N VAL A 295 4.50 -8.33 14.12
CA VAL A 295 5.75 -9.09 14.23
C VAL A 295 6.04 -9.59 15.65
N TYR A 296 5.27 -9.15 16.65
CA TYR A 296 5.41 -9.64 18.02
C TYR A 296 4.68 -10.96 18.26
N PHE A 297 3.84 -11.43 17.35
CA PHE A 297 3.07 -12.66 17.52
C PHE A 297 3.73 -13.88 16.86
N ASP A 298 3.94 -14.94 17.64
CA ASP A 298 4.63 -16.16 17.22
C ASP A 298 3.96 -16.87 16.03
N ASP A 299 2.64 -16.79 15.96
CA ASP A 299 1.86 -17.41 14.89
C ASP A 299 1.97 -16.62 13.57
N VAL A 300 2.39 -15.36 13.60
CA VAL A 300 2.70 -14.54 12.42
C VAL A 300 4.16 -14.76 12.00
N THR A 301 5.09 -14.76 12.97
CA THR A 301 6.54 -14.81 12.72
C THR A 301 7.15 -16.20 12.79
N GLN A 302 6.35 -17.25 13.00
CA GLN A 302 6.83 -18.63 13.16
C GLN A 302 7.95 -18.77 14.19
N GLY A 303 7.76 -18.20 15.38
CA GLY A 303 8.79 -18.20 16.42
C GLY A 303 9.94 -17.26 16.12
N ASN A 304 9.65 -16.02 15.72
CA ASN A 304 10.64 -14.98 15.43
C ASN A 304 11.61 -15.34 14.28
N SER A 305 11.07 -15.88 13.19
CA SER A 305 11.80 -16.24 11.96
C SER A 305 11.68 -15.16 10.89
N SER A 306 12.82 -14.64 10.41
CA SER A 306 12.84 -13.67 9.29
C SER A 306 12.33 -14.26 7.97
N ARG A 307 12.15 -15.58 7.89
CA ARG A 307 11.63 -16.30 6.72
C ARG A 307 10.19 -16.75 6.89
N ALA A 308 9.49 -16.28 7.93
CA ALA A 308 8.10 -16.62 8.19
C ALA A 308 7.19 -16.23 7.01
N PRO A 309 6.58 -17.18 6.29
CA PRO A 309 5.81 -16.88 5.10
C PRO A 309 4.60 -16.01 5.38
N ARG A 310 3.87 -16.25 6.49
CA ARG A 310 2.70 -15.44 6.88
C ARG A 310 3.08 -13.99 7.12
N CYS A 311 4.15 -13.75 7.88
CA CYS A 311 4.66 -12.39 8.06
C CYS A 311 5.04 -11.73 6.72
N ILE A 312 5.81 -12.39 5.86
CA ILE A 312 6.23 -11.82 4.57
C ILE A 312 5.03 -11.55 3.65
N GLU A 313 4.01 -12.40 3.66
CA GLU A 313 2.81 -12.25 2.84
C GLU A 313 1.96 -11.05 3.25
N HIS A 314 1.89 -10.75 4.55
CA HIS A 314 0.99 -9.72 5.08
C HIS A 314 1.68 -8.42 5.48
N VAL A 315 2.96 -8.46 5.87
CA VAL A 315 3.77 -7.28 6.20
C VAL A 315 4.54 -6.86 4.95
N ARG A 316 3.99 -5.87 4.24
CA ARG A 316 4.40 -5.46 2.89
C ARG A 316 5.04 -4.06 2.90
N PRO A 317 5.98 -3.79 1.98
CA PRO A 317 6.55 -2.47 1.85
C PRO A 317 5.48 -1.45 1.46
N TYR A 318 5.49 -0.28 2.08
CA TYR A 318 4.53 0.78 1.82
C TYR A 318 4.45 1.19 0.34
N SER A 319 5.56 1.09 -0.39
CA SER A 319 5.61 1.36 -1.83
C SER A 319 4.70 0.48 -2.68
N GLU A 320 4.20 -0.65 -2.17
CA GLU A 320 3.20 -1.49 -2.84
C GLU A 320 1.77 -0.92 -2.74
N LEU A 321 1.47 -0.07 -1.74
CA LEU A 321 0.11 0.40 -1.45
C LEU A 321 -0.55 1.07 -2.67
N GLU A 322 0.15 1.97 -3.36
CA GLU A 322 -0.42 2.72 -4.49
C GLU A 322 -0.81 1.78 -5.64
N THR A 323 0.03 0.79 -5.95
CA THR A 323 -0.27 -0.23 -6.96
C THR A 323 -1.49 -1.05 -6.53
N ASP A 324 -1.55 -1.46 -5.26
CA ASP A 324 -2.68 -2.22 -4.73
C ASP A 324 -3.99 -1.42 -4.70
N LEU A 325 -3.94 -0.11 -4.46
CA LEU A 325 -5.11 0.78 -4.54
C LEU A 325 -5.61 0.92 -5.98
N ILE A 326 -4.70 1.06 -6.96
CA ILE A 326 -5.03 1.20 -8.40
C ILE A 326 -5.67 -0.08 -8.93
N TYR A 327 -5.10 -1.23 -8.61
CA TYR A 327 -5.57 -2.54 -9.08
C TYR A 327 -6.61 -3.19 -8.18
N ASP A 328 -7.06 -2.50 -7.13
CA ASP A 328 -8.09 -2.97 -6.20
C ASP A 328 -7.71 -4.31 -5.51
N ARG A 329 -6.43 -4.40 -5.09
CA ARG A 329 -5.79 -5.56 -4.44
C ARG A 329 -5.48 -5.35 -2.96
N VAL A 330 -5.86 -4.20 -2.40
CA VAL A 330 -5.78 -3.94 -0.96
C VAL A 330 -6.62 -4.96 -0.19
N ALA A 331 -6.25 -5.19 1.07
CA ALA A 331 -6.95 -6.10 1.95
C ALA A 331 -8.26 -5.50 2.48
N ARG A 332 -9.05 -6.28 3.24
CA ARG A 332 -10.21 -5.74 3.97
C ARG A 332 -9.76 -4.84 5.11
N TYR A 333 -8.71 -5.23 5.84
CA TYR A 333 -8.05 -4.43 6.87
C TYR A 333 -6.63 -4.06 6.44
N ASN A 334 -6.31 -2.77 6.41
CA ASN A 334 -5.01 -2.27 5.98
C ASN A 334 -4.42 -1.38 7.07
N PHE A 335 -3.39 -1.87 7.76
CA PHE A 335 -2.62 -1.11 8.75
C PHE A 335 -1.46 -0.41 8.04
N ILE A 336 -1.24 0.87 8.30
CA ILE A 336 -0.26 1.70 7.60
C ILE A 336 0.58 2.43 8.65
N THR A 337 1.89 2.20 8.59
CA THR A 337 2.86 2.84 9.49
C THR A 337 3.87 3.62 8.63
N PRO A 338 3.90 4.96 8.73
CA PRO A 338 4.98 5.76 8.17
C PRO A 338 6.31 5.45 8.88
N HIS A 339 7.43 5.76 8.23
CA HIS A 339 8.74 5.63 8.86
C HIS A 339 9.01 6.80 9.82
N LEU A 340 10.06 6.72 10.63
CA LEU A 340 10.41 7.71 11.68
C LEU A 340 10.37 9.19 11.24
N CYS A 341 10.73 9.52 10.00
CA CYS A 341 10.68 10.91 9.53
C CYS A 341 9.29 11.40 9.06
N ASN A 342 8.34 10.49 8.83
CA ASN A 342 7.02 10.77 8.27
C ASN A 342 5.89 10.55 9.29
N ASP A 343 6.16 9.85 10.39
CA ASP A 343 5.18 9.54 11.42
C ASP A 343 4.88 10.72 12.35
N MET A 344 5.62 11.84 12.22
CA MET A 344 5.55 13.07 13.02
C MET A 344 6.31 13.05 14.34
N HIS A 345 7.12 12.05 14.66
CA HIS A 345 7.87 12.08 15.92
C HIS A 345 9.30 12.57 15.75
N ASP A 346 10.05 12.02 14.80
CA ASP A 346 11.44 12.39 14.64
C ASP A 346 11.65 13.70 13.88
N THR A 347 12.60 14.48 14.41
CA THR A 347 13.07 15.69 13.73
C THR A 347 14.03 15.33 12.60
N CYS A 348 13.48 15.18 11.40
CA CYS A 348 14.28 14.89 10.21
C CYS A 348 14.55 16.13 9.30
N PRO A 349 15.72 16.18 8.63
CA PRO A 349 15.99 17.14 7.57
C PRO A 349 15.10 16.89 6.33
N PRO A 350 14.80 17.92 5.52
CA PRO A 350 15.28 19.30 5.65
C PRO A 350 14.37 20.20 6.50
N LEU A 351 13.14 19.77 6.80
CA LEU A 351 12.15 20.61 7.46
C LEU A 351 12.47 20.80 8.95
N ASN A 352 12.97 19.75 9.63
CA ASN A 352 13.23 19.74 11.06
C ASN A 352 12.02 20.20 11.90
N ASP A 353 10.82 19.88 11.40
CA ASP A 353 9.53 20.09 12.04
C ASP A 353 8.76 18.76 11.85
N PRO A 354 8.67 17.92 12.89
CA PRO A 354 8.05 16.60 12.80
C PRO A 354 6.57 16.67 12.34
N VAL A 355 5.79 17.56 12.93
CA VAL A 355 4.37 17.79 12.56
C VAL A 355 4.25 18.16 11.09
N GLN A 356 5.09 19.09 10.60
CA GLN A 356 5.05 19.50 9.20
C GLN A 356 5.45 18.40 8.23
N GLN A 357 6.38 17.54 8.62
CA GLN A 357 6.81 16.41 7.80
C GLN A 357 5.69 15.39 7.63
N GLY A 358 5.09 14.94 8.72
CA GLY A 358 3.97 14.00 8.61
C GLY A 358 2.73 14.62 7.98
N ASP A 359 2.48 15.93 8.16
CA ASP A 359 1.35 16.60 7.48
C ASP A 359 1.57 16.63 5.96
N ALA A 360 2.81 16.87 5.52
CA ALA A 360 3.19 16.80 4.12
C ALA A 360 3.08 15.37 3.57
N TRP A 361 3.49 14.36 4.35
CA TRP A 361 3.31 12.95 4.00
C TRP A 361 1.83 12.60 3.84
N LEU A 362 0.99 12.91 4.83
CA LEU A 362 -0.45 12.72 4.77
C LEU A 362 -1.07 13.44 3.56
N SER A 363 -0.60 14.63 3.22
CA SER A 363 -1.08 15.39 2.05
C SER A 363 -0.82 14.70 0.72
N THR A 364 0.18 13.82 0.66
CA THR A 364 0.55 13.04 -0.52
C THR A 364 -0.18 11.70 -0.53
N GLU A 365 -0.29 11.06 0.62
CA GLU A 365 -0.71 9.67 0.72
C GLU A 365 -2.23 9.49 0.91
N VAL A 366 -2.86 10.32 1.75
CA VAL A 366 -4.32 10.25 1.99
C VAL A 366 -5.12 10.41 0.69
N PRO A 367 -4.81 11.33 -0.24
CA PRO A 367 -5.54 11.42 -1.51
C PRO A 367 -5.55 10.13 -2.34
N LYS A 368 -4.49 9.32 -2.29
CA LYS A 368 -4.42 8.03 -3.00
C LYS A 368 -5.46 7.06 -2.46
N ILE A 369 -5.59 6.98 -1.13
CA ILE A 369 -6.61 6.15 -0.47
C ILE A 369 -8.01 6.67 -0.81
N LEU A 370 -8.25 7.97 -0.66
CA LEU A 370 -9.57 8.58 -0.90
C LEU A 370 -10.03 8.47 -2.37
N ALA A 371 -9.09 8.37 -3.32
CA ALA A 371 -9.37 8.18 -4.75
C ALA A 371 -9.60 6.70 -5.15
N SER A 372 -9.30 5.75 -4.26
CA SER A 372 -9.35 4.32 -4.58
C SER A 372 -10.77 3.77 -4.68
N GLN A 373 -10.91 2.66 -5.42
CA GLN A 373 -12.19 1.95 -5.50
C GLN A 373 -12.60 1.36 -4.14
N ALA A 374 -11.63 0.88 -3.35
CA ALA A 374 -11.85 0.37 -2.00
C ALA A 374 -12.46 1.43 -1.08
N TYR A 375 -11.99 2.69 -1.14
CA TYR A 375 -12.61 3.78 -0.39
C TYR A 375 -14.01 4.13 -0.92
N ALA A 376 -14.17 4.24 -2.24
CA ALA A 376 -15.46 4.56 -2.84
C ALA A 376 -16.56 3.52 -2.54
N ARG A 377 -16.20 2.26 -2.38
CA ARG A 377 -17.09 1.16 -1.98
C ARG A 377 -17.19 1.02 -0.46
N ASN A 378 -17.63 2.09 0.21
CA ASN A 378 -17.83 2.14 1.66
C ASN A 378 -16.55 1.87 2.49
N GLY A 379 -15.39 2.32 2.02
CA GLY A 379 -14.18 2.26 2.84
C GLY A 379 -14.19 3.30 3.95
N ALA A 380 -13.42 3.05 5.00
CA ALA A 380 -13.16 3.98 6.08
C ALA A 380 -11.65 4.11 6.29
N LEU A 381 -11.18 5.35 6.37
CA LEU A 381 -9.83 5.70 6.75
C LEU A 381 -9.86 6.31 8.15
N PHE A 382 -9.13 5.67 9.06
CA PHE A 382 -8.84 6.17 10.39
C PHE A 382 -7.39 6.67 10.40
N ILE A 383 -7.18 7.86 10.93
CA ILE A 383 -5.86 8.43 11.20
C ILE A 383 -5.82 8.74 12.68
N LEU A 384 -4.89 8.11 13.40
CA LEU A 384 -4.73 8.32 14.84
C LEU A 384 -3.26 8.44 15.20
N TRP A 385 -3.01 8.98 16.38
CA TRP A 385 -1.70 8.98 17.01
C TRP A 385 -1.68 7.88 18.08
N ASP A 386 -0.54 7.24 18.29
CA ASP A 386 -0.41 6.13 19.23
C ASP A 386 -0.27 6.62 20.68
N GLU A 387 0.51 7.67 20.97
CA GLU A 387 0.57 8.26 22.32
C GLU A 387 0.77 9.78 22.34
N GLY A 388 0.51 10.38 23.50
CA GLY A 388 0.73 11.80 23.74
C GLY A 388 2.18 12.10 24.10
N ASP A 389 2.66 13.30 23.74
CA ASP A 389 4.03 13.76 24.08
C ASP A 389 4.29 13.71 25.60
N THR A 390 3.27 14.04 26.40
CA THR A 390 3.32 13.94 27.85
C THR A 390 2.00 13.40 28.42
N GLY A 391 2.06 12.26 29.11
CA GLY A 391 0.86 11.63 29.65
C GLY A 391 -0.01 11.03 28.55
N ASP A 392 -1.31 10.85 28.81
CA ASP A 392 -2.13 9.96 27.98
C ASP A 392 -2.94 10.68 26.87
N GLY A 393 -2.58 11.92 26.54
CA GLY A 393 -3.27 12.76 25.55
C GLY A 393 -4.18 13.85 26.16
N PRO A 394 -5.24 14.30 25.45
CA PRO A 394 -5.82 13.68 24.26
C PRO A 394 -4.92 13.77 23.03
N ILE A 395 -5.00 12.75 22.18
CA ILE A 395 -4.30 12.61 20.90
C ILE A 395 -5.30 12.62 19.74
N GLY A 396 -4.82 12.66 18.49
CA GLY A 396 -5.68 12.77 17.32
C GLY A 396 -6.45 11.49 16.98
N MET A 397 -7.69 11.64 16.54
CA MET A 397 -8.50 10.59 15.91
C MET A 397 -9.38 11.23 14.83
N ILE A 398 -9.08 10.94 13.57
CA ILE A 398 -9.75 11.48 12.39
C ILE A 398 -10.33 10.31 11.58
N VAL A 399 -11.59 10.44 11.17
CA VAL A 399 -12.35 9.43 10.43
C VAL A 399 -12.87 10.02 9.12
N LEU A 400 -12.41 9.46 8.01
CA LEU A 400 -12.85 9.76 6.65
C LEU A 400 -13.58 8.53 6.10
N SER A 401 -14.83 8.69 5.68
CA SER A 401 -15.57 7.62 5.03
C SER A 401 -16.78 8.17 4.29
N PRO A 402 -17.26 7.53 3.21
CA PRO A 402 -18.62 7.77 2.69
C PRO A 402 -19.72 7.49 3.73
N LYS A 403 -19.38 6.83 4.85
CA LYS A 403 -20.23 6.54 6.01
C LYS A 403 -19.92 7.40 7.25
N ALA A 404 -18.94 8.30 7.18
CA ALA A 404 -18.69 9.24 8.27
C ALA A 404 -19.81 10.29 8.34
N LYS A 405 -20.02 10.88 9.51
CA LYS A 405 -20.84 12.12 9.60
C LYS A 405 -20.22 13.23 8.75
N GLY A 406 -18.89 13.26 8.68
CA GLY A 406 -18.10 14.14 7.82
C GLY A 406 -18.33 15.62 8.12
N GLY A 407 -17.85 16.48 7.23
CA GLY A 407 -18.16 17.91 7.23
C GLY A 407 -17.68 18.66 8.48
N GLY A 408 -16.59 18.20 9.11
CA GLY A 408 -16.08 18.77 10.35
C GLY A 408 -16.88 18.39 11.59
N TYR A 409 -17.70 17.34 11.53
CA TYR A 409 -18.38 16.83 12.72
C TYR A 409 -17.37 16.38 13.77
N TYR A 410 -17.58 16.78 15.02
CA TYR A 410 -16.79 16.32 16.14
C TYR A 410 -17.62 16.05 17.38
N ASN A 411 -17.07 15.25 18.28
CA ASN A 411 -17.63 15.01 19.60
C ASN A 411 -16.54 15.10 20.68
N ALA A 412 -16.98 15.05 21.94
CA ALA A 412 -16.12 15.00 23.12
C ALA A 412 -16.38 13.73 23.95
N ILE A 413 -16.74 12.63 23.27
CA ILE A 413 -16.89 11.33 23.93
C ILE A 413 -15.49 10.80 24.21
N HIS A 414 -15.27 10.27 25.40
CA HIS A 414 -13.98 9.69 25.77
C HIS A 414 -13.78 8.36 25.04
N TYR A 415 -12.70 8.29 24.27
CA TYR A 415 -12.27 7.12 23.52
C TYR A 415 -10.82 6.78 23.83
N THR A 416 -10.47 5.51 23.61
CA THR A 416 -9.09 5.04 23.69
C THR A 416 -8.74 4.14 22.50
N HIS A 417 -7.53 3.60 22.47
CA HIS A 417 -7.18 2.52 21.53
C HIS A 417 -8.13 1.32 21.59
N SER A 418 -8.68 1.00 22.77
CA SER A 418 -9.72 -0.01 22.92
C SER A 418 -10.98 0.34 22.13
N SER A 419 -11.33 1.63 22.02
CA SER A 419 -12.45 2.11 21.19
C SER A 419 -12.23 1.84 19.71
N THR A 420 -11.00 2.08 19.22
CA THR A 420 -10.63 1.81 17.83
C THR A 420 -10.69 0.31 17.53
N LEU A 421 -10.06 -0.52 18.37
CA LEU A 421 -10.10 -1.97 18.20
C LEU A 421 -11.54 -2.49 18.21
N ARG A 422 -12.34 -2.11 19.21
CA ARG A 422 -13.76 -2.48 19.28
C ARG A 422 -14.51 -2.11 17.99
N THR A 423 -14.30 -0.89 17.50
CA THR A 423 -14.96 -0.40 16.29
C THR A 423 -14.61 -1.27 15.09
N ILE A 424 -13.34 -1.65 14.94
CA ILE A 424 -12.87 -2.51 13.85
C ILE A 424 -13.45 -3.92 13.98
N GLU A 425 -13.47 -4.49 15.19
CA GLU A 425 -14.08 -5.79 15.47
C GLU A 425 -15.59 -5.81 15.10
N GLU A 426 -16.32 -4.74 15.47
CA GLU A 426 -17.73 -4.56 15.14
C GLU A 426 -17.95 -4.37 13.63
N ILE A 427 -17.11 -3.58 12.94
CA ILE A 427 -17.15 -3.39 11.47
C ILE A 427 -17.07 -4.74 10.73
N PHE A 428 -16.14 -5.59 11.17
CA PHE A 428 -15.89 -6.87 10.53
C PHE A 428 -16.75 -8.02 11.07
N GLY A 429 -17.57 -7.76 12.09
CA GLY A 429 -18.44 -8.75 12.70
C GLY A 429 -17.68 -9.90 13.37
N VAL A 430 -16.43 -9.67 13.78
CA VAL A 430 -15.66 -10.65 14.54
C VAL A 430 -16.07 -10.58 16.00
N THR A 431 -16.64 -11.67 16.50
CA THR A 431 -17.23 -11.74 17.84
C THR A 431 -16.24 -12.31 18.85
N ALA A 432 -16.44 -12.00 20.15
CA ALA A 432 -15.51 -12.22 21.27
C ALA A 432 -14.38 -11.18 21.32
N MET A 433 -14.79 -9.92 21.57
CA MET A 433 -13.91 -8.75 21.63
C MET A 433 -12.63 -9.01 22.42
N LEU A 434 -11.52 -8.53 21.86
CA LEU A 434 -10.19 -8.67 22.39
C LEU A 434 -9.95 -7.73 23.57
N GLY A 435 -9.29 -8.25 24.61
CA GLY A 435 -8.85 -7.48 25.77
C GLY A 435 -9.87 -6.46 26.28
N ASP A 436 -9.44 -5.20 26.38
CA ASP A 436 -10.26 -4.10 26.87
C ASP A 436 -11.28 -3.55 25.83
N ALA A 437 -11.18 -3.95 24.56
CA ALA A 437 -12.19 -3.58 23.54
C ALA A 437 -13.59 -4.03 23.93
N ALA A 438 -13.73 -5.11 24.71
CA ALA A 438 -15.00 -5.58 25.25
C ALA A 438 -15.73 -4.54 26.14
N ASN A 439 -15.00 -3.62 26.76
CA ASN A 439 -15.52 -2.63 27.71
C ASN A 439 -15.57 -1.21 27.14
N ALA A 440 -14.93 -0.97 25.99
CA ALA A 440 -14.76 0.35 25.43
C ALA A 440 -16.04 0.89 24.79
N THR A 441 -16.18 2.22 24.75
CA THR A 441 -17.16 2.87 23.87
C THR A 441 -16.61 2.83 22.45
N ASP A 442 -17.36 2.31 21.49
CA ASP A 442 -16.95 2.33 20.07
C ASP A 442 -17.13 3.71 19.42
N LEU A 443 -16.55 3.88 18.23
CA LEU A 443 -16.54 5.13 17.48
C LEU A 443 -17.81 5.36 16.63
N ARG A 444 -18.92 4.64 16.86
CA ARG A 444 -20.14 4.75 16.03
C ARG A 444 -20.68 6.17 15.92
N ASP A 445 -20.45 7.02 16.93
CA ASP A 445 -20.88 8.42 16.88
C ASP A 445 -20.14 9.24 15.80
N LEU A 446 -18.99 8.80 15.29
CA LEU A 446 -18.33 9.46 14.17
C LEU A 446 -18.92 9.05 12.80
N LEU A 447 -19.83 8.08 12.78
CA LEU A 447 -20.39 7.46 11.57
C LEU A 447 -21.91 7.70 11.47
N VAL A 448 -22.45 7.77 10.26
CA VAL A 448 -23.91 7.85 10.00
C VAL A 448 -24.57 6.48 9.93
N SER A 449 -23.77 5.44 9.74
CA SER A 449 -24.18 4.05 9.63
C SER A 449 -23.08 3.21 10.25
N PHE A 450 -23.48 2.35 11.18
CA PHE A 450 -22.61 1.42 11.88
C PHE A 450 -23.35 0.07 11.97
N PRO A 451 -22.67 -1.07 11.72
CA PRO A 451 -23.31 -2.38 11.70
C PRO A 451 -24.01 -2.76 13.02
#